data_AF-A0A813U7V6-F1
#
_entry.id   AF-A0A813U7V6-F1
#
_cell.length_a   1.000
_cell.length_b   1.000
_cell.length_c   1.000
_cell.angle_alpha   90.00
_cell.angle_beta   90.00
_cell.angle_gamma   90.00
#
_symmetry.space_group_name_H-M   'P 1'
#
loop_
_entity.id
_entity.type
_entity.pdbx_description
1 polymer ?
#
loop_
_entity_poly.entity_id
_entity_poly.type
_entity_poly.pdbx_seq_one_letter_code
_entity_poly.pdbx_strand_id
1 'polypeptide(L)'
;MFELMIRLRQQQHHHRHQHQYQHHHHCQHQQRQQQLQRQPQQQQKQQHQPQQQQQLQQQQKHQRQPQQQQKHQRQPQQQQKQQRQPQHQPQQQQQLQQQQKHQRQPQQQQKQQRQPQHQPQQQQQLQQQQKHQHQPKQQQQLQQQQKHQRQPQQQQEHQVSIDSFAGVQLNLATSSLSSAWSLCYTATYTTIMFTANLTSILASCDGTRLLLGCRSVGSTVLSVAAMGDRAAVLYDCGFARKCTYVANGVGWYYSDSWSWGFVNGNGTVNRNKCDDDSSDASYRLCWHTVDYGGYRCGAILNLDYDTTWEKVIYHAN
;
A
#
# COMPACT_ATOMS: atom_id res chain seq x y z
N MET A 1 68.43 -30.88 29.94
CA MET A 1 67.66 -30.03 29.01
C MET A 1 66.22 -30.50 28.79
N PHE A 2 65.96 -31.78 28.55
CA PHE A 2 64.61 -32.30 28.27
C PHE A 2 63.60 -32.11 29.44
N GLU A 3 64.01 -32.41 30.67
CA GLU A 3 63.20 -32.18 31.89
C GLU A 3 62.80 -30.71 32.11
N LEU A 4 63.70 -29.78 31.77
CA LEU A 4 63.42 -28.35 31.91
C LEU A 4 62.33 -27.89 30.92
N MET A 5 62.33 -28.44 29.71
CA MET A 5 61.33 -28.18 28.68
C MET A 5 59.95 -28.74 29.05
N ILE A 6 59.90 -29.90 29.71
CA ILE A 6 58.63 -30.48 30.20
C ILE A 6 58.02 -29.59 31.30
N ARG A 7 58.83 -29.16 32.28
CA ARG A 7 58.35 -28.27 33.35
C ARG A 7 57.89 -26.92 32.81
N LEU A 8 58.59 -26.35 31.83
CA LEU A 8 58.18 -25.08 31.21
C LEU A 8 56.84 -25.21 30.45
N ARG A 9 56.62 -26.32 29.74
CA ARG A 9 55.32 -26.58 29.07
C ARG A 9 54.19 -26.80 30.07
N GLN A 10 54.43 -27.54 31.15
CA GLN A 10 53.42 -27.73 32.20
C GLN A 10 53.05 -26.40 32.88
N GLN A 11 54.03 -25.53 33.14
CA GLN A 11 53.79 -24.20 33.71
C GLN A 11 53.00 -23.30 32.75
N GLN A 12 53.34 -23.30 31.46
CA GLN A 12 52.58 -22.57 30.44
C GLN A 12 51.14 -23.08 30.30
N HIS A 13 50.93 -24.40 30.38
CA HIS A 13 49.59 -24.99 30.32
C HIS A 13 48.74 -24.60 31.54
N HIS A 14 49.34 -24.59 32.74
CA HIS A 14 48.66 -24.17 33.95
C HIS A 14 48.25 -22.69 33.90
N HIS A 15 49.13 -21.82 33.39
CA HIS A 15 48.82 -20.40 33.20
C HIS A 15 47.70 -20.16 32.18
N ARG A 16 47.69 -20.90 31.07
CA ARG A 16 46.60 -20.81 30.08
C ARG A 16 45.25 -21.23 30.68
N HIS A 17 45.22 -22.29 31.48
CA HIS A 17 43.99 -22.72 32.14
C HIS A 17 43.47 -21.71 33.17
N GLN A 18 44.36 -21.11 33.98
CA GLN A 18 43.96 -20.08 34.95
C GLN A 18 43.39 -18.84 34.26
N HIS A 19 44.02 -18.40 33.16
CA HIS A 19 43.51 -17.27 32.38
C HIS A 19 42.15 -17.55 31.74
N GLN A 20 41.96 -18.75 31.16
CA GLN A 20 40.67 -19.14 30.58
C GLN A 20 39.57 -19.21 31.65
N TYR A 21 39.88 -19.71 32.84
CA TYR A 21 38.92 -19.79 33.94
C TYR A 21 38.49 -18.39 34.42
N GLN A 22 39.43 -17.47 34.60
CA GLN A 22 39.13 -16.09 35.00
C GLN A 22 38.32 -15.34 33.93
N HIS A 23 38.64 -15.54 32.66
CA HIS A 23 37.90 -14.93 31.55
C HIS A 23 36.45 -15.45 31.47
N HIS A 24 36.23 -16.75 31.71
CA HIS A 24 34.89 -17.32 31.71
C HIS A 24 34.01 -16.75 32.83
N HIS A 25 34.56 -16.63 34.05
CA HIS A 25 33.85 -16.05 35.19
C HIS A 25 33.52 -14.56 34.98
N HIS A 26 34.45 -13.80 34.40
CA HIS A 26 34.20 -12.39 34.10
C HIS A 26 33.07 -12.23 33.06
N CYS A 27 33.08 -13.05 32.01
CA CYS A 27 32.04 -13.03 30.98
C CYS A 27 30.66 -13.43 31.54
N GLN A 28 30.58 -14.47 32.37
CA GLN A 28 29.33 -14.86 33.02
C GLN A 28 28.79 -13.77 33.95
N HIS A 29 29.66 -13.10 34.71
CA HIS A 29 29.26 -12.00 35.58
C HIS A 29 28.72 -10.80 34.78
N GLN A 30 29.38 -10.45 33.67
CA GLN A 30 28.95 -9.37 32.79
C GLN A 30 27.59 -9.67 32.13
N GLN A 31 27.35 -10.90 31.68
CA GLN A 31 26.06 -11.31 31.13
C GLN A 31 24.94 -11.22 32.18
N ARG A 32 25.21 -11.64 33.42
CA ARG A 32 24.24 -11.55 34.52
C ARG A 32 23.89 -10.10 34.84
N GLN A 33 24.87 -9.19 34.84
CA GLN A 33 24.60 -7.76 35.04
C GLN A 33 23.79 -7.14 33.90
N GLN A 34 24.05 -7.52 32.64
CA GLN A 34 23.24 -7.07 31.51
C GLN A 34 21.79 -7.59 31.58
N GLN A 35 21.56 -8.81 32.05
CA GLN A 35 20.20 -9.33 32.22
C GLN A 35 19.43 -8.58 33.32
N LEU A 36 20.08 -8.27 34.45
CA LEU A 36 19.46 -7.49 35.52
C LEU A 36 19.10 -6.06 35.11
N GLN A 37 19.88 -5.45 34.20
CA GLN A 37 19.54 -4.12 33.65
C GLN A 37 18.39 -4.15 32.63
N ARG A 38 18.16 -5.28 31.93
CA ARG A 38 17.10 -5.39 30.91
C ARG A 38 15.71 -5.68 31.50
N GLN A 39 15.62 -6.29 32.69
CA GLN A 39 14.33 -6.63 33.30
C GLN A 39 13.41 -5.42 33.56
N PRO A 40 13.87 -4.30 34.15
CA PRO A 40 13.00 -3.15 34.42
C PRO A 40 12.46 -2.48 33.15
N GLN A 41 13.27 -2.44 32.07
CA GLN A 41 12.87 -1.83 30.80
C GLN A 41 11.78 -2.65 30.07
N GLN A 42 11.82 -3.98 30.18
CA GLN A 42 10.78 -4.83 29.61
C GLN A 42 9.46 -4.71 30.36
N GLN A 43 9.51 -4.56 31.70
CA GLN A 43 8.30 -4.33 32.51
C GLN A 43 7.63 -2.98 32.21
N GLN A 44 8.39 -1.91 32.00
CA GLN A 44 7.81 -0.61 31.61
C GLN A 44 7.15 -0.65 30.22
N LYS A 45 7.73 -1.37 29.25
CA LYS A 45 7.12 -1.53 27.92
C LYS A 45 5.79 -2.27 27.98
N GLN A 46 5.66 -3.30 28.81
CA GLN A 46 4.39 -4.04 28.95
C GLN A 46 3.27 -3.21 29.60
N GLN A 47 3.59 -2.26 30.49
CA GLN A 47 2.57 -1.40 31.10
C GLN A 47 2.06 -0.28 30.19
N HIS A 48 2.88 0.24 29.27
CA HIS A 48 2.51 1.41 28.46
C HIS A 48 1.81 1.06 27.13
N GLN A 49 1.97 -0.17 26.65
CA GLN A 49 1.41 -0.62 25.37
C GLN A 49 -0.14 -0.63 25.32
N PRO A 50 -0.87 -1.07 26.36
CA PRO A 50 -2.34 -1.08 26.34
C PRO A 50 -2.93 0.34 26.28
N GLN A 51 -2.29 1.30 26.95
CA GLN A 51 -2.79 2.67 27.06
C GLN A 51 -2.68 3.42 25.72
N GLN A 52 -1.59 3.22 24.99
CA GLN A 52 -1.40 3.81 23.67
C GLN A 52 -2.38 3.23 22.65
N GLN A 53 -2.65 1.92 22.70
CA GLN A 53 -3.60 1.27 21.81
C GLN A 53 -5.04 1.74 22.05
N GLN A 54 -5.41 2.00 23.32
CA GLN A 54 -6.73 2.53 23.66
C GLN A 54 -6.92 3.98 23.17
N GLN A 55 -5.87 4.79 23.18
CA GLN A 55 -5.90 6.18 22.69
C GLN A 55 -6.06 6.25 21.16
N LEU A 56 -5.37 5.37 20.41
CA LEU A 56 -5.54 5.24 18.96
C LEU A 56 -6.96 4.79 18.58
N GLN A 57 -7.57 3.89 19.36
CA GLN A 57 -8.94 3.44 19.10
C GLN A 57 -9.98 4.54 19.34
N GLN A 58 -9.74 5.44 20.31
CA GLN A 58 -10.60 6.61 20.54
C GLN A 58 -10.47 7.66 19.42
N GLN A 59 -9.26 7.91 18.91
CA GLN A 59 -9.06 8.81 17.76
C GLN A 59 -9.75 8.29 16.49
N GLN A 60 -9.68 6.98 16.21
CA GLN A 60 -10.38 6.41 15.06
C GLN A 60 -11.91 6.51 15.17
N LYS A 61 -12.47 6.43 16.39
CA LYS A 61 -13.92 6.64 16.60
C LYS A 61 -14.34 8.09 16.31
N HIS A 62 -13.53 9.08 16.71
CA HIS A 62 -13.83 10.49 16.43
C HIS A 62 -13.74 10.86 14.94
N GLN A 63 -12.84 10.22 14.17
CA GLN A 63 -12.76 10.47 12.72
C GLN A 63 -13.89 9.84 11.90
N ARG A 64 -14.60 8.83 12.42
CA ARG A 64 -15.71 8.18 11.68
C ARG A 64 -17.06 8.90 11.81
N GLN A 65 -17.22 9.84 12.75
CA GLN A 65 -18.50 10.53 12.96
C GLN A 65 -18.89 11.55 11.86
N PRO A 66 -17.99 12.28 11.16
CA PRO A 66 -18.42 13.24 10.14
C PRO A 66 -18.94 12.59 8.84
N GLN A 67 -18.59 11.33 8.55
CA GLN A 67 -18.93 10.70 7.26
C GLN A 67 -20.35 10.11 7.20
N GLN A 68 -21.02 9.86 8.33
CA GLN A 68 -22.41 9.38 8.30
C GLN A 68 -23.45 10.51 8.18
N GLN A 69 -23.12 11.75 8.56
CA GLN A 69 -24.04 12.89 8.39
C GLN A 69 -24.06 13.46 6.97
N GLN A 70 -23.01 13.29 6.16
CA GLN A 70 -23.03 13.76 4.75
C GLN A 70 -23.76 12.83 3.77
N LYS A 71 -24.00 11.55 4.13
CA LYS A 71 -24.70 10.62 3.23
C LYS A 71 -26.24 10.76 3.22
N HIS A 72 -26.82 11.57 4.12
CA HIS A 72 -28.27 11.79 4.19
C HIS A 72 -28.76 13.12 3.58
N GLN A 73 -27.87 13.91 2.95
CA GLN A 73 -28.27 15.19 2.33
C GLN A 73 -28.10 15.27 0.80
N ARG A 74 -27.74 14.17 0.12
CA ARG A 74 -27.67 14.15 -1.35
C ARG A 74 -28.52 13.04 -1.97
N GLN A 75 -29.82 13.30 -2.07
CA GLN A 75 -30.77 13.00 -3.18
C GLN A 75 -32.20 12.86 -2.61
N PRO A 76 -33.24 13.45 -3.25
CA PRO A 76 -33.44 13.46 -4.70
C PRO A 76 -33.63 14.87 -5.31
N GLN A 77 -32.75 15.24 -6.24
CA GLN A 77 -32.98 16.36 -7.17
C GLN A 77 -32.61 15.99 -8.62
N GLN A 78 -32.85 14.73 -9.00
CA GLN A 78 -32.72 14.25 -10.38
C GLN A 78 -34.07 13.76 -10.95
N GLN A 79 -35.07 14.63 -10.92
CA GLN A 79 -36.30 14.44 -11.72
C GLN A 79 -36.74 15.68 -12.51
N GLN A 80 -35.90 16.71 -12.65
CA GLN A 80 -36.19 17.86 -13.51
C GLN A 80 -34.99 18.18 -14.40
N LYS A 81 -34.81 17.40 -15.47
CA LYS A 81 -34.09 17.84 -16.67
C LYS A 81 -34.36 16.91 -17.85
N GLN A 82 -35.62 16.79 -18.23
CA GLN A 82 -35.97 16.48 -19.61
C GLN A 82 -37.22 17.28 -19.94
N GLN A 83 -37.01 18.37 -20.70
CA GLN A 83 -37.92 19.05 -21.62
C GLN A 83 -37.71 20.57 -21.57
N ARG A 84 -36.86 21.06 -22.46
CA ARG A 84 -37.05 22.33 -23.15
C ARG A 84 -36.44 22.21 -24.53
N GLN A 85 -37.26 22.21 -25.58
CA GLN A 85 -37.30 23.22 -26.65
C GLN A 85 -38.41 22.87 -27.69
N PRO A 86 -38.84 23.78 -28.60
CA PRO A 86 -40.06 24.56 -28.39
C PRO A 86 -41.08 24.45 -29.53
N GLN A 87 -42.37 24.67 -29.25
CA GLN A 87 -43.30 25.23 -30.25
C GLN A 87 -44.54 25.85 -29.59
N HIS A 88 -44.61 27.18 -29.65
CA HIS A 88 -45.83 27.98 -29.45
C HIS A 88 -46.48 28.22 -30.81
N GLN A 89 -47.79 27.96 -30.96
CA GLN A 89 -48.90 28.92 -31.17
C GLN A 89 -50.19 28.19 -31.68
N PRO A 90 -51.40 28.80 -31.67
CA PRO A 90 -52.43 28.46 -30.69
C PRO A 90 -53.76 27.98 -31.31
N GLN A 91 -54.53 27.18 -30.56
CA GLN A 91 -55.94 26.91 -30.86
C GLN A 91 -56.82 27.08 -29.63
N GLN A 92 -57.28 28.32 -29.48
CA GLN A 92 -58.67 28.73 -29.31
C GLN A 92 -59.74 27.60 -29.31
N GLN A 93 -59.81 26.74 -28.30
CA GLN A 93 -61.00 25.92 -28.07
C GLN A 93 -60.98 25.22 -26.70
N GLN A 94 -61.25 25.95 -25.60
CA GLN A 94 -61.92 25.36 -24.41
C GLN A 94 -62.29 26.36 -23.30
N GLN A 95 -62.37 27.66 -23.61
CA GLN A 95 -62.85 28.67 -22.66
C GLN A 95 -64.39 28.84 -22.70
N LEU A 96 -65.14 27.76 -22.95
CA LEU A 96 -66.61 27.82 -23.08
C LEU A 96 -67.37 26.71 -22.35
N GLN A 97 -66.76 25.98 -21.41
CA GLN A 97 -67.49 24.89 -20.73
C GLN A 97 -67.27 24.73 -19.24
N GLN A 98 -66.82 25.76 -18.52
CA GLN A 98 -66.87 25.77 -17.04
C GLN A 98 -67.37 27.09 -16.43
N GLN A 99 -68.12 27.88 -17.21
CA GLN A 99 -69.16 28.74 -16.64
C GLN A 99 -70.46 27.92 -16.53
N GLN A 100 -70.56 27.13 -15.47
CA GLN A 100 -71.84 26.84 -14.79
C GLN A 100 -71.59 25.90 -13.61
N LYS A 101 -72.11 26.31 -12.45
CA LYS A 101 -72.23 25.56 -11.19
C LYS A 101 -71.04 25.59 -10.24
N HIS A 102 -70.71 26.82 -9.82
CA HIS A 102 -70.61 27.10 -8.39
C HIS A 102 -71.92 27.75 -7.93
N GLN A 103 -72.77 26.98 -7.25
CA GLN A 103 -73.79 27.52 -6.35
C GLN A 103 -74.08 26.52 -5.22
N ARG A 104 -73.79 27.00 -3.99
CA ARG A 104 -74.28 26.56 -2.67
C ARG A 104 -73.70 25.29 -2.01
N GLN A 105 -72.88 25.52 -0.98
CA GLN A 105 -72.81 24.75 0.27
C GLN A 105 -74.15 24.83 1.07
N PRO A 106 -74.26 24.30 2.30
CA PRO A 106 -74.15 22.90 2.73
C PRO A 106 -75.42 22.47 3.52
N GLN A 107 -75.71 21.17 3.69
CA GLN A 107 -76.51 20.75 4.85
C GLN A 107 -76.29 19.28 5.21
N GLN A 108 -76.02 19.09 6.50
CA GLN A 108 -75.99 17.83 7.20
C GLN A 108 -77.41 17.24 7.34
N GLN A 109 -77.42 15.94 7.63
CA GLN A 109 -78.40 15.15 8.36
C GLN A 109 -79.34 14.21 7.58
N GLN A 110 -79.43 13.03 8.17
CA GLN A 110 -80.50 12.04 8.17
C GLN A 110 -80.54 10.96 7.08
N LYS A 111 -80.06 9.79 7.53
CA LYS A 111 -80.84 8.56 7.76
C LYS A 111 -81.82 8.11 6.66
N GLN A 112 -81.66 6.81 6.41
CA GLN A 112 -82.68 5.80 6.16
C GLN A 112 -83.04 5.47 4.71
N GLN A 113 -82.71 4.19 4.42
CA GLN A 113 -83.56 3.17 3.80
C GLN A 113 -83.59 3.04 2.28
N ARG A 114 -83.32 1.77 1.90
CA ARG A 114 -83.73 1.00 0.72
C ARG A 114 -82.85 1.04 -0.54
N GLN A 115 -82.06 -0.03 -0.65
CA GLN A 115 -81.82 -0.85 -1.86
C GLN A 115 -83.14 -1.25 -2.58
N PRO A 116 -83.11 -1.91 -3.76
CA PRO A 116 -82.04 -2.06 -4.77
C PRO A 116 -82.54 -1.88 -6.24
N GLN A 117 -81.65 -1.80 -7.25
CA GLN A 117 -81.73 -2.63 -8.48
C GLN A 117 -80.55 -2.41 -9.47
N HIS A 118 -79.87 -3.53 -9.74
CA HIS A 118 -79.24 -4.06 -10.97
C HIS A 118 -78.21 -3.28 -11.85
N GLN A 119 -76.99 -3.85 -11.85
CA GLN A 119 -76.16 -4.41 -12.97
C GLN A 119 -76.41 -3.91 -14.42
N PRO A 120 -75.35 -3.75 -15.26
CA PRO A 120 -74.25 -4.72 -15.41
C PRO A 120 -72.85 -4.09 -15.56
N GLN A 121 -71.89 -4.46 -14.71
CA GLN A 121 -70.49 -4.02 -14.86
C GLN A 121 -69.46 -5.14 -14.69
N GLN A 122 -69.92 -6.40 -14.56
CA GLN A 122 -69.04 -7.52 -14.20
C GLN A 122 -68.45 -8.28 -15.41
N GLN A 123 -68.87 -7.96 -16.64
CA GLN A 123 -68.40 -8.69 -17.83
C GLN A 123 -67.21 -8.03 -18.54
N GLN A 124 -66.85 -6.78 -18.19
CA GLN A 124 -65.71 -6.09 -18.82
C GLN A 124 -64.38 -6.29 -18.08
N GLN A 125 -64.40 -6.83 -16.86
CA GLN A 125 -63.19 -7.01 -16.05
C GLN A 125 -62.51 -8.37 -16.24
N LEU A 126 -63.23 -9.38 -16.76
CA LEU A 126 -62.65 -10.71 -17.04
C LEU A 126 -61.87 -10.78 -18.36
N GLN A 127 -62.05 -9.83 -19.28
CA GLN A 127 -61.35 -9.84 -20.57
C GLN A 127 -59.99 -9.10 -20.54
N GLN A 128 -59.71 -8.30 -19.51
CA GLN A 128 -58.39 -7.65 -19.34
C GLN A 128 -57.38 -8.50 -18.57
N GLN A 129 -57.81 -9.56 -17.85
CA GLN A 129 -56.89 -10.39 -17.07
C GLN A 129 -56.15 -11.47 -17.87
N GLN A 130 -56.60 -11.80 -19.09
CA GLN A 130 -55.91 -12.80 -19.92
C GLN A 130 -54.75 -12.24 -20.75
N LYS A 131 -54.61 -10.91 -20.89
CA LYS A 131 -53.53 -10.31 -21.70
C LYS A 131 -52.20 -10.14 -20.97
N HIS A 132 -52.10 -10.50 -19.68
CA HIS A 132 -50.88 -10.27 -18.88
C HIS A 132 -50.08 -11.54 -18.56
N GLN A 133 -50.47 -12.71 -19.06
CA GLN A 133 -49.82 -13.96 -18.66
C GLN A 133 -48.83 -14.55 -19.68
N HIS A 134 -48.61 -13.94 -20.84
CA HIS A 134 -47.76 -14.54 -21.90
C HIS A 134 -46.52 -13.73 -22.30
N GLN A 135 -46.19 -12.64 -21.60
CA GLN A 135 -45.08 -11.76 -21.98
C GLN A 135 -43.77 -11.80 -21.14
N PRO A 136 -43.54 -12.65 -20.11
CA PRO A 136 -42.22 -12.69 -19.46
C PRO A 136 -41.24 -13.72 -20.05
N LYS A 137 -41.70 -14.75 -20.77
CA LYS A 137 -40.79 -15.87 -21.16
C LYS A 137 -39.86 -15.56 -22.33
N GLN A 138 -40.26 -14.71 -23.28
CA GLN A 138 -39.42 -14.41 -24.45
C GLN A 138 -38.34 -13.36 -24.15
N GLN A 139 -38.56 -12.49 -23.16
CA GLN A 139 -37.59 -11.47 -22.76
C GLN A 139 -36.46 -12.03 -21.87
N GLN A 140 -36.74 -13.07 -21.09
CA GLN A 140 -35.72 -13.77 -20.29
C GLN A 140 -34.74 -14.59 -21.16
N GLN A 141 -35.20 -15.09 -22.31
CA GLN A 141 -34.36 -15.88 -23.22
C GLN A 141 -33.39 -15.02 -24.03
N LEU A 142 -33.79 -13.80 -24.44
CA LEU A 142 -32.87 -12.84 -25.06
C LEU A 142 -31.80 -12.32 -24.08
N GLN A 143 -32.12 -12.19 -22.78
CA GLN A 143 -31.13 -11.77 -21.77
C GLN A 143 -30.10 -12.87 -21.46
N GLN A 144 -30.46 -14.16 -21.56
CA GLN A 144 -29.51 -15.25 -21.40
C GLN A 144 -28.60 -15.43 -22.63
N GLN A 145 -29.10 -15.18 -23.85
CA GLN A 145 -28.25 -15.20 -25.05
C GLN A 145 -27.22 -14.06 -25.09
N GLN A 146 -27.53 -12.88 -24.55
CA GLN A 146 -26.53 -11.80 -24.41
C GLN A 146 -25.44 -12.10 -23.36
N LYS A 147 -25.69 -13.02 -22.42
CA LYS A 147 -24.68 -13.43 -21.42
C LYS A 147 -23.66 -14.44 -21.98
N HIS A 148 -23.99 -15.15 -23.06
CA HIS A 148 -23.09 -16.12 -23.71
C HIS A 148 -22.30 -15.55 -24.90
N GLN A 149 -22.55 -14.30 -25.31
CA GLN A 149 -21.75 -13.61 -26.34
C GLN A 149 -20.70 -12.64 -25.78
N ARG A 150 -20.58 -12.53 -24.45
CA ARG A 150 -19.31 -12.11 -23.85
C ARG A 150 -18.44 -13.35 -23.72
N GLN A 151 -17.83 -13.73 -24.85
CA GLN A 151 -16.57 -14.44 -24.82
C GLN A 151 -15.66 -13.77 -23.78
N PRO A 152 -14.86 -14.55 -23.04
CA PRO A 152 -13.68 -13.99 -22.42
C PRO A 152 -12.77 -13.57 -23.57
N GLN A 153 -12.86 -12.30 -23.98
CA GLN A 153 -11.62 -11.58 -24.21
C GLN A 153 -10.91 -11.67 -22.86
N GLN A 154 -10.12 -12.74 -22.71
CA GLN A 154 -8.88 -12.65 -21.99
C GLN A 154 -8.28 -11.35 -22.48
N GLN A 155 -8.38 -10.33 -21.63
CA GLN A 155 -7.38 -9.31 -21.60
C GLN A 155 -6.07 -10.11 -21.48
N GLN A 156 -5.47 -10.42 -22.63
CA GLN A 156 -4.09 -10.03 -22.82
C GLN A 156 -4.09 -8.55 -22.49
N GLU A 157 -4.07 -8.23 -21.19
CA GLU A 157 -3.23 -7.16 -20.70
C GLU A 157 -1.91 -7.47 -21.39
N HIS A 158 -1.66 -6.75 -22.48
CA HIS A 158 -0.31 -6.50 -22.92
C HIS A 158 0.28 -5.78 -21.72
N GLN A 159 0.70 -6.54 -20.71
CA GLN A 159 1.51 -6.03 -19.62
C GLN A 159 2.72 -5.51 -20.36
N VAL A 160 2.77 -4.19 -20.52
CA VAL A 160 3.92 -3.50 -21.07
C VAL A 160 5.03 -3.80 -20.09
N SER A 161 5.78 -4.85 -20.39
CA SER A 161 6.89 -5.31 -19.61
C SER A 161 7.98 -4.25 -19.73
N ILE A 162 8.30 -3.63 -18.60
CA ILE A 162 9.23 -2.54 -18.51
C ILE A 162 10.65 -3.11 -18.59
N ASP A 163 11.29 -2.90 -19.73
CA ASP A 163 12.72 -3.13 -19.91
C ASP A 163 13.56 -2.02 -19.26
N SER A 164 13.04 -0.78 -19.28
CA SER A 164 13.66 0.38 -18.62
C SER A 164 12.65 1.49 -18.28
N PHE A 165 12.93 2.26 -17.24
CA PHE A 165 12.30 3.54 -16.93
C PHE A 165 13.36 4.51 -16.41
N ALA A 166 13.06 5.81 -16.46
CA ALA A 166 13.85 6.87 -15.84
C ALA A 166 13.20 7.35 -14.54
N GLY A 167 14.02 7.91 -13.66
CA GLY A 167 13.61 8.49 -12.39
C GLY A 167 13.27 7.45 -11.32
N VAL A 168 12.82 7.96 -10.18
CA VAL A 168 12.34 7.15 -9.07
C VAL A 168 10.87 6.83 -9.26
N GLN A 169 10.52 5.55 -9.19
CA GLN A 169 9.14 5.07 -9.30
C GLN A 169 8.58 4.70 -7.92
N LEU A 170 7.31 5.00 -7.71
CA LEU A 170 6.56 4.60 -6.53
C LEU A 170 5.59 3.49 -6.89
N ASN A 171 5.36 2.56 -5.96
CA ASN A 171 4.40 1.47 -6.12
C ASN A 171 4.61 0.63 -7.40
N LEU A 172 5.87 0.33 -7.72
CA LEU A 172 6.24 -0.46 -8.89
C LEU A 172 5.89 -1.93 -8.66
N ALA A 173 4.91 -2.46 -9.38
CA ALA A 173 4.59 -3.87 -9.38
C ALA A 173 5.73 -4.67 -10.04
N THR A 174 6.27 -5.68 -9.37
CA THR A 174 7.40 -6.47 -9.91
C THR A 174 6.99 -7.29 -11.13
N SER A 175 5.70 -7.58 -11.31
CA SER A 175 5.15 -8.19 -12.53
C SER A 175 5.21 -7.27 -13.75
N SER A 176 5.41 -5.96 -13.55
CA SER A 176 5.61 -5.03 -14.66
C SER A 176 7.04 -5.05 -15.18
N LEU A 177 8.01 -5.62 -14.46
CA LEU A 177 9.37 -5.78 -14.98
C LEU A 177 9.35 -6.85 -16.07
N SER A 178 10.12 -6.62 -17.14
CA SER A 178 10.31 -7.66 -18.15
C SER A 178 11.11 -8.84 -17.64
N SER A 179 11.08 -9.94 -18.40
CA SER A 179 11.86 -11.14 -18.11
C SER A 179 13.38 -10.91 -18.16
N ALA A 180 13.85 -9.76 -18.64
CA ALA A 180 15.26 -9.38 -18.57
C ALA A 180 15.74 -9.07 -17.16
N TRP A 181 14.82 -8.73 -16.25
CA TRP A 181 15.12 -8.41 -14.85
C TRP A 181 14.97 -9.65 -13.96
N SER A 182 16.02 -9.97 -13.22
CA SER A 182 16.02 -11.06 -12.24
C SER A 182 16.29 -10.54 -10.83
N LEU A 183 15.59 -11.07 -9.84
CA LEU A 183 15.86 -10.79 -8.44
C LEU A 183 17.19 -11.45 -8.04
N CYS A 184 18.19 -10.66 -7.67
CA CYS A 184 19.52 -11.17 -7.32
C CYS A 184 19.84 -11.02 -5.82
N TYR A 185 19.11 -10.17 -5.10
CA TYR A 185 19.22 -10.04 -3.65
C TYR A 185 17.90 -9.60 -3.02
N THR A 186 17.54 -10.26 -1.91
CA THR A 186 16.55 -9.76 -0.96
C THR A 186 16.99 -10.06 0.47
N ALA A 187 16.76 -9.10 1.36
CA ALA A 187 16.93 -9.31 2.79
C ALA A 187 16.09 -8.30 3.58
N THR A 188 15.68 -8.68 4.79
CA THR A 188 15.00 -7.75 5.69
C THR A 188 15.90 -6.57 6.05
N TYR A 189 15.29 -5.47 6.47
CA TYR A 189 16.02 -4.28 6.88
C TYR A 189 16.85 -4.47 8.15
N THR A 190 16.69 -5.56 8.91
CA THR A 190 17.62 -5.94 10.01
C THR A 190 18.94 -6.55 9.52
N THR A 191 19.02 -7.04 8.28
CA THR A 191 20.26 -7.64 7.75
C THR A 191 21.31 -6.56 7.46
N ILE A 192 22.42 -6.60 8.18
CA ILE A 192 23.56 -5.68 8.00
C ILE A 192 24.26 -5.94 6.65
N MET A 193 24.66 -4.90 5.91
CA MET A 193 25.40 -4.98 4.64
C MET A 193 26.84 -4.45 4.75
N PHE A 194 27.68 -5.08 5.56
CA PHE A 194 29.09 -4.71 5.70
C PHE A 194 29.94 -5.15 4.49
N THR A 195 31.19 -4.69 4.41
CA THR A 195 32.04 -4.85 3.21
C THR A 195 32.15 -6.29 2.68
N ALA A 196 32.23 -7.30 3.56
CA ALA A 196 32.38 -8.69 3.11
C ALA A 196 31.12 -9.23 2.43
N ASN A 197 29.93 -9.04 3.02
CA ASN A 197 28.70 -9.51 2.38
C ASN A 197 28.25 -8.58 1.25
N LEU A 198 28.58 -7.30 1.28
CA LEU A 198 28.36 -6.40 0.15
C LEU A 198 29.11 -6.85 -1.09
N THR A 199 30.37 -7.29 -0.96
CA THR A 199 31.13 -7.90 -2.08
C THR A 199 30.39 -9.11 -2.66
N SER A 200 29.88 -10.01 -1.81
CA SER A 200 29.10 -11.17 -2.27
C SER A 200 27.78 -10.78 -2.93
N ILE A 201 27.08 -9.77 -2.40
CA ILE A 201 25.84 -9.24 -3.00
C ILE A 201 26.12 -8.71 -4.40
N LEU A 202 27.18 -7.90 -4.57
CA LEU A 202 27.55 -7.34 -5.86
C LEU A 202 28.04 -8.39 -6.85
N ALA A 203 28.61 -9.50 -6.37
CA ALA A 203 28.97 -10.65 -7.21
C ALA A 203 27.74 -11.47 -7.65
N SER A 204 26.70 -11.59 -6.82
CA SER A 204 25.43 -12.25 -7.20
C SER A 204 24.54 -11.35 -8.07
N CYS A 205 24.59 -10.04 -7.83
CA CYS A 205 23.92 -9.01 -8.61
C CYS A 205 24.92 -8.43 -9.61
N ASP A 206 25.37 -9.20 -10.59
CA ASP A 206 26.49 -8.87 -11.51
C ASP A 206 26.08 -8.16 -12.81
N GLY A 207 24.78 -7.90 -13.02
CA GLY A 207 24.28 -7.34 -14.27
C GLY A 207 24.81 -5.92 -14.57
N THR A 208 24.77 -5.56 -15.84
CA THR A 208 25.17 -4.23 -16.36
C THR A 208 24.23 -3.12 -15.89
N ARG A 209 23.00 -3.48 -15.52
CA ARG A 209 21.98 -2.59 -14.96
C ARG A 209 21.50 -3.13 -13.62
N LEU A 210 21.25 -2.22 -12.69
CA LEU A 210 20.74 -2.53 -11.36
C LEU A 210 19.44 -1.77 -11.10
N LEU A 211 18.51 -2.42 -10.41
CA LEU A 211 17.33 -1.79 -9.82
C LEU A 211 17.42 -1.98 -8.32
N LEU A 212 17.41 -0.87 -7.59
CA LEU A 212 17.30 -0.86 -6.13
C LEU A 212 15.86 -0.54 -5.76
N GLY A 213 15.32 -1.25 -4.79
CA GLY A 213 14.00 -0.96 -4.25
C GLY A 213 13.78 -1.57 -2.88
N CYS A 214 12.62 -1.27 -2.33
CA CYS A 214 12.20 -1.84 -1.06
C CYS A 214 10.69 -2.02 -1.00
N ARG A 215 10.26 -2.92 -0.13
CA ARG A 215 8.85 -3.26 0.05
C ARG A 215 8.60 -3.91 1.41
N SER A 216 7.34 -4.00 1.81
CA SER A 216 6.95 -4.90 2.89
C SER A 216 7.23 -6.35 2.49
N VAL A 217 7.67 -7.17 3.44
CA VAL A 217 7.94 -8.59 3.23
C VAL A 217 6.71 -9.29 2.65
N GLY A 218 6.92 -10.05 1.57
CA GLY A 218 5.88 -10.78 0.85
C GLY A 218 5.06 -9.94 -0.14
N SER A 219 5.27 -8.63 -0.23
CA SER A 219 4.65 -7.79 -1.26
C SER A 219 5.24 -8.07 -2.65
N THR A 220 4.41 -8.00 -3.69
CA THR A 220 4.86 -7.95 -5.09
C THR A 220 4.97 -6.53 -5.63
N VAL A 221 4.77 -5.53 -4.77
CA VAL A 221 4.85 -4.11 -5.11
C VAL A 221 6.01 -3.48 -4.34
N LEU A 222 6.96 -2.93 -5.08
CA LEU A 222 8.04 -2.09 -4.54
C LEU A 222 7.48 -0.72 -4.20
N SER A 223 7.60 -0.32 -2.94
CA SER A 223 7.08 0.98 -2.46
C SER A 223 7.83 2.14 -3.11
N VAL A 224 9.15 2.00 -3.23
CA VAL A 224 10.01 2.90 -4.01
C VAL A 224 11.07 2.06 -4.73
N ALA A 225 11.34 2.40 -5.98
CA ALA A 225 12.33 1.74 -6.81
C ALA A 225 12.99 2.72 -7.78
N ALA A 226 14.26 2.48 -8.10
CA ALA A 226 14.97 3.20 -9.13
C ALA A 226 15.88 2.22 -9.87
N MET A 227 16.09 2.42 -11.17
CA MET A 227 17.02 1.61 -11.96
C MET A 227 18.03 2.49 -12.70
N GLY A 228 19.19 1.92 -13.02
CA GLY A 228 20.20 2.60 -13.81
C GLY A 228 21.37 1.69 -14.16
N ASP A 229 22.30 2.22 -14.94
CA ASP A 229 23.56 1.54 -15.24
C ASP A 229 24.32 1.26 -13.94
N ARG A 230 24.91 0.07 -13.84
CA ARG A 230 25.66 -0.38 -12.67
C ARG A 230 26.70 0.66 -12.23
N ALA A 231 27.41 1.26 -13.18
CA ALA A 231 28.43 2.27 -12.89
C ALA A 231 27.86 3.52 -12.20
N ALA A 232 26.64 3.91 -12.53
CA ALA A 232 25.97 5.03 -11.87
C ALA A 232 25.45 4.64 -10.48
N VAL A 233 24.80 3.48 -10.38
CA VAL A 233 24.23 2.95 -9.13
C VAL A 233 25.31 2.70 -8.07
N LEU A 234 26.53 2.37 -8.50
CA LEU A 234 27.69 2.12 -7.67
C LEU A 234 28.71 3.27 -7.69
N TYR A 235 28.30 4.47 -8.10
CA TYR A 235 29.20 5.63 -8.06
C TYR A 235 29.62 5.91 -6.61
N ASP A 236 30.92 5.76 -6.34
CA ASP A 236 31.47 5.90 -4.99
C ASP A 236 31.52 7.36 -4.55
N CYS A 237 30.73 7.65 -3.53
CA CYS A 237 30.65 8.93 -2.86
C CYS A 237 31.46 8.98 -1.56
N GLY A 238 32.09 7.87 -1.16
CA GLY A 238 32.76 7.72 0.13
C GLY A 238 31.93 8.27 1.28
N PHE A 239 32.57 9.07 2.14
CA PHE A 239 31.98 9.72 3.31
C PHE A 239 31.35 11.10 3.04
N ALA A 240 31.32 11.56 1.79
CA ALA A 240 30.80 12.88 1.47
C ALA A 240 29.28 12.94 1.74
N ARG A 241 28.89 13.79 2.69
CA ARG A 241 27.50 13.87 3.20
C ARG A 241 26.47 14.28 2.16
N LYS A 242 26.88 15.06 1.16
CA LYS A 242 26.02 15.64 0.11
C LYS A 242 26.29 15.08 -1.29
N CYS A 243 27.13 14.07 -1.41
CA CYS A 243 27.49 13.53 -2.72
C CYS A 243 26.32 12.75 -3.32
N THR A 244 26.01 13.06 -4.57
CA THR A 244 25.14 12.29 -5.45
C THR A 244 25.73 12.29 -6.86
N TYR A 245 25.46 11.23 -7.62
CA TYR A 245 25.74 11.13 -9.04
C TYR A 245 24.43 11.01 -9.80
N VAL A 246 24.09 12.03 -10.60
CA VAL A 246 22.81 12.08 -11.30
C VAL A 246 22.91 11.33 -12.62
N ALA A 247 22.15 10.25 -12.76
CA ALA A 247 22.02 9.50 -13.99
C ALA A 247 20.64 8.84 -14.08
N ASN A 248 20.11 8.71 -15.29
CA ASN A 248 18.77 8.17 -15.55
C ASN A 248 17.66 8.84 -14.71
N GLY A 249 17.78 10.15 -14.44
CA GLY A 249 16.82 10.90 -13.62
C GLY A 249 16.87 10.60 -12.12
N VAL A 250 17.92 9.97 -11.62
CA VAL A 250 18.07 9.54 -10.22
C VAL A 250 19.41 10.04 -9.68
N GLY A 251 19.41 10.53 -8.44
CA GLY A 251 20.62 10.92 -7.72
C GLY A 251 21.14 9.74 -6.91
N TRP A 252 22.15 9.03 -7.44
CA TRP A 252 22.73 7.84 -6.83
C TRP A 252 23.81 8.20 -5.81
N TYR A 253 23.93 7.42 -4.75
CA TYR A 253 25.10 7.44 -3.88
C TYR A 253 25.42 6.04 -3.39
N TYR A 254 26.71 5.72 -3.42
CA TYR A 254 27.23 4.46 -2.90
C TYR A 254 28.49 4.71 -2.08
N SER A 255 28.75 3.84 -1.12
CA SER A 255 30.03 3.67 -0.46
C SER A 255 29.95 2.32 0.24
N ASP A 256 31.02 1.53 0.18
CA ASP A 256 31.11 0.23 0.86
C ASP A 256 31.32 0.32 2.38
N SER A 257 31.45 1.55 2.89
CA SER A 257 31.85 1.86 4.26
C SER A 257 31.01 3.00 4.87
N TRP A 258 29.89 3.36 4.23
CA TRP A 258 28.98 4.39 4.72
C TRP A 258 27.51 4.05 4.44
N SER A 259 27.05 4.27 3.21
CA SER A 259 25.64 4.09 2.83
C SER A 259 25.46 3.91 1.33
N TRP A 260 24.39 3.21 0.95
CA TRP A 260 23.97 2.99 -0.44
C TRP A 260 22.51 3.36 -0.61
N GLY A 261 22.18 4.08 -1.69
CA GLY A 261 20.81 4.46 -1.97
C GLY A 261 20.67 5.49 -3.08
N PHE A 262 19.52 6.16 -3.07
CA PHE A 262 19.19 7.17 -4.08
C PHE A 262 18.18 8.22 -3.59
N VAL A 263 18.10 9.30 -4.36
CA VAL A 263 17.08 10.35 -4.28
C VAL A 263 16.50 10.66 -5.66
N ASN A 264 15.38 11.38 -5.70
CA ASN A 264 14.79 11.84 -6.95
C ASN A 264 15.69 12.85 -7.67
N GLY A 265 16.03 12.60 -8.94
CA GLY A 265 16.75 13.55 -9.79
C GLY A 265 18.01 14.13 -9.16
N ASN A 266 18.05 15.45 -9.03
CA ASN A 266 19.13 16.22 -8.43
C ASN A 266 18.85 16.61 -6.96
N GLY A 267 17.99 15.85 -6.27
CA GLY A 267 17.65 16.09 -4.87
C GLY A 267 18.88 16.12 -3.97
N THR A 268 18.80 16.88 -2.88
CA THR A 268 19.86 16.94 -1.88
C THR A 268 19.83 15.70 -0.98
N VAL A 269 21.00 15.31 -0.47
CA VAL A 269 21.14 14.25 0.54
C VAL A 269 21.87 14.77 1.77
N ASN A 270 21.58 14.18 2.92
CA ASN A 270 22.38 14.34 4.13
C ASN A 270 22.72 12.96 4.70
N ARG A 271 23.82 12.37 4.21
CA ARG A 271 24.28 11.03 4.58
C ARG A 271 25.00 11.04 5.94
N ASN A 272 24.27 11.12 7.04
CA ASN A 272 24.83 10.91 8.39
C ASN A 272 24.84 9.41 8.73
N LYS A 273 25.72 8.64 8.07
CA LYS A 273 25.68 7.16 7.92
C LYS A 273 24.48 6.62 7.11
N CYS A 274 23.37 7.34 7.05
CA CYS A 274 22.36 7.20 6.01
C CYS A 274 21.73 8.56 5.71
N ASP A 275 21.01 8.67 4.60
CA ASP A 275 20.29 9.87 4.18
C ASP A 275 19.06 10.12 5.08
N ASP A 276 19.11 11.17 5.88
CA ASP A 276 18.05 11.60 6.80
C ASP A 276 17.27 12.85 6.33
N ASP A 277 17.54 13.32 5.10
CA ASP A 277 16.85 14.48 4.53
C ASP A 277 15.35 14.18 4.30
N SER A 278 14.49 15.18 4.55
CA SER A 278 13.04 15.05 4.52
C SER A 278 12.38 15.58 3.24
N SER A 279 13.11 16.29 2.38
CA SER A 279 12.59 16.77 1.09
C SER A 279 12.26 15.58 0.18
N ASP A 280 11.14 15.59 -0.55
CA ASP A 280 10.75 14.48 -1.43
C ASP A 280 10.84 13.09 -0.78
N ALA A 281 10.51 12.98 0.52
CA ALA A 281 10.80 11.82 1.34
C ALA A 281 10.37 10.48 0.71
N SER A 282 9.22 10.43 0.03
CA SER A 282 8.71 9.21 -0.63
C SER A 282 9.63 8.66 -1.72
N TYR A 283 10.49 9.49 -2.30
CA TYR A 283 11.36 9.14 -3.44
C TYR A 283 12.81 8.84 -3.02
N ARG A 284 13.01 8.40 -1.77
CA ARG A 284 14.34 8.17 -1.19
C ARG A 284 14.51 6.73 -0.74
N LEU A 285 15.73 6.24 -0.81
CA LEU A 285 16.08 4.93 -0.28
C LEU A 285 17.47 5.02 0.33
N CYS A 286 17.66 4.47 1.53
CA CYS A 286 19.00 4.43 2.12
C CYS A 286 19.21 3.20 2.97
N TRP A 287 20.31 2.50 2.68
CA TRP A 287 20.82 1.39 3.45
C TRP A 287 22.19 1.72 4.02
N HIS A 288 22.42 1.31 5.28
CA HIS A 288 23.76 1.34 5.84
C HIS A 288 24.59 0.22 5.23
N THR A 289 25.88 0.48 5.05
CA THR A 289 26.81 -0.52 4.51
C THR A 289 27.91 -0.92 5.50
N VAL A 290 27.66 -0.74 6.81
CA VAL A 290 28.65 -0.99 7.88
C VAL A 290 27.99 -1.54 9.14
N ASP A 291 27.37 -0.68 9.96
CA ASP A 291 27.05 -1.01 11.36
C ASP A 291 25.60 -1.47 11.58
N TYR A 292 24.72 -1.19 10.62
CA TYR A 292 23.28 -1.38 10.72
C TYR A 292 22.72 -2.00 9.44
N GLY A 293 21.44 -2.32 9.45
CA GLY A 293 20.73 -2.75 8.26
C GLY A 293 20.32 -1.57 7.37
N GLY A 294 19.04 -1.43 7.05
CA GLY A 294 18.57 -0.30 6.24
C GLY A 294 17.94 0.82 7.07
N TYR A 295 18.11 2.08 6.68
CA TYR A 295 17.50 3.20 7.42
C TYR A 295 16.09 3.54 6.92
N ARG A 296 15.91 3.61 5.59
CA ARG A 296 14.66 4.10 5.01
C ARG A 296 14.21 3.42 3.72
N CYS A 297 12.90 3.35 3.59
CA CYS A 297 12.16 2.96 2.40
C CYS A 297 11.15 4.07 2.08
N GLY A 298 11.50 4.98 1.18
CA GLY A 298 10.74 6.20 0.94
C GLY A 298 10.64 7.05 2.21
N ALA A 299 9.40 7.43 2.55
CA ALA A 299 9.08 8.23 3.73
C ALA A 299 9.10 7.43 5.04
N ILE A 300 9.29 6.11 4.99
CA ILE A 300 9.34 5.25 6.17
C ILE A 300 10.79 5.19 6.66
N LEU A 301 11.01 5.61 7.90
CA LEU A 301 12.33 5.79 8.53
C LEU A 301 12.54 4.81 9.68
N ASN A 302 13.77 4.76 10.20
CA ASN A 302 14.19 3.97 11.37
C ASN A 302 13.95 2.47 11.18
N LEU A 303 14.20 1.98 9.97
CA LEU A 303 14.00 0.58 9.62
C LEU A 303 15.17 -0.33 10.03
N ASP A 304 16.17 0.18 10.74
CA ASP A 304 17.49 -0.46 10.95
C ASP A 304 17.46 -1.87 11.54
N TYR A 305 16.36 -2.21 12.21
CA TYR A 305 16.11 -3.49 12.86
C TYR A 305 14.77 -4.13 12.43
N ASP A 306 14.15 -3.59 11.38
CA ASP A 306 12.82 -3.99 10.94
C ASP A 306 12.85 -5.32 10.17
N THR A 307 11.95 -6.22 10.55
CA THR A 307 11.79 -7.55 9.95
C THR A 307 10.59 -7.65 9.01
N THR A 308 9.82 -6.58 8.88
CA THR A 308 8.60 -6.46 8.07
C THR A 308 8.83 -5.71 6.75
N TRP A 309 9.98 -5.05 6.60
CA TRP A 309 10.45 -4.43 5.37
C TRP A 309 11.68 -5.15 4.83
N GLU A 310 11.79 -5.24 3.51
CA GLU A 310 12.94 -5.84 2.82
C GLU A 310 13.55 -4.92 1.76
N LYS A 311 14.87 -5.04 1.66
CA LYS A 311 15.74 -4.45 0.66
C LYS A 311 15.78 -5.41 -0.53
N VAL A 312 15.66 -4.87 -1.73
CA VAL A 312 15.53 -5.68 -2.94
C VAL A 312 16.45 -5.13 -4.01
N ILE A 313 17.20 -6.01 -4.67
CA ILE A 313 18.02 -5.68 -5.83
C ILE A 313 17.65 -6.63 -6.96
N TYR A 314 17.32 -6.04 -8.11
CA TYR A 314 17.25 -6.76 -9.38
C TYR A 314 18.44 -6.37 -10.24
N HIS A 315 18.85 -7.28 -11.11
CA HIS A 315 19.83 -7.03 -12.16
C HIS A 315 19.27 -7.36 -13.54
N ALA A 316 19.83 -6.73 -14.57
CA ALA A 316 19.61 -7.04 -15.97
C ALA A 316 20.91 -6.82 -16.74
N ASN A 317 21.01 -7.42 -17.93
CA ASN A 317 22.11 -7.21 -18.87
C ASN A 317 21.71 -6.27 -20.02
#